data_AF-A0A7V1RDT5-F1
#
_entry.id   AF-A0A7V1RDT5-F1
#
_cell.length_a   1.000
_cell.length_b   1.000
_cell.length_c   1.000
_cell.angle_alpha   90.00
_cell.angle_beta   90.00
_cell.angle_gamma   90.00
#
_symmetry.space_group_name_H-M   'P 1'
#
loop_
_entity.id
_entity.type
_entity.pdbx_description
1 polymer ?
#
loop_
_entity_poly.entity_id
_entity_poly.type
_entity_poly.pdbx_seq_one_letter_code
_entity_poly.pdbx_strand_id
1 'polypeptide(L)'
;MTGSRGLAVLRAVGPLAAAYAGIVLEEPLGAVARQRPGVLPVAMAALLGGLLLPVVRHFLIVTLTYGVALLSLKDAFRPVPLPAPLDYHFGSTMDWFRPVAFGALAALATGAAVAETRNPGSVGARRCYFAAAGIYLTGHGTFGFLRGPSWEELIMIVSGLVAFAGILFAHRVIAVESGVDPYEEDLQRQREHAHRCAERVASREWRDRTEELQKAR
;
A
#
# COMPACT_ATOMS: atom_id res chain seq x y z
N MET A 1 24.69 -21.06 -1.09
CA MET A 1 23.27 -20.71 -0.84
C MET A 1 23.06 -19.24 -0.44
N THR A 2 23.82 -18.29 -1.00
CA THR A 2 23.77 -16.86 -0.63
C THR A 2 23.02 -15.96 -1.63
N GLY A 3 22.70 -16.46 -2.83
CA GLY A 3 22.07 -15.65 -3.90
C GLY A 3 20.59 -15.31 -3.70
N SER A 4 19.82 -16.10 -2.95
CA SER A 4 18.37 -15.88 -2.80
C SER A 4 18.00 -14.75 -1.84
N ARG A 5 18.83 -14.48 -0.83
CA ARG A 5 18.58 -13.43 0.17
C ARG A 5 18.83 -12.03 -0.39
N GLY A 6 19.86 -11.84 -1.23
CA GLY A 6 20.16 -10.55 -1.84
C GLY A 6 19.06 -10.05 -2.78
N LEU A 7 18.50 -10.96 -3.59
CA LEU A 7 17.37 -10.66 -4.48
C LEU A 7 16.09 -10.28 -3.72
N ALA A 8 15.85 -10.90 -2.56
CA ALA A 8 14.69 -10.56 -1.72
C ALA A 8 14.82 -9.17 -1.08
N VAL A 9 16.02 -8.81 -0.60
CA VAL A 9 16.28 -7.47 -0.05
C VAL A 9 16.16 -6.40 -1.15
N LEU A 10 16.72 -6.65 -2.34
CA LEU A 10 16.64 -5.71 -3.45
C LEU A 10 15.17 -5.46 -3.89
N ARG A 11 14.34 -6.50 -3.88
CA ARG A 11 12.91 -6.40 -4.20
C ARG A 11 12.10 -5.59 -3.19
N ALA A 12 12.50 -5.58 -1.92
CA ALA A 12 11.84 -4.79 -0.88
C ALA A 12 12.39 -3.35 -0.80
N VAL A 13 13.71 -3.18 -0.87
CA VAL A 13 14.39 -1.89 -0.70
C VAL A 13 14.34 -1.06 -1.98
N GLY A 14 14.39 -1.68 -3.17
CA GLY A 14 14.36 -0.99 -4.45
C GLY A 14 13.13 -0.07 -4.61
N PRO A 15 11.90 -0.57 -4.44
CA PRO A 15 10.69 0.24 -4.49
C PRO A 15 10.67 1.37 -3.45
N LEU A 16 11.12 1.11 -2.22
CA LEU A 16 11.20 2.12 -1.17
C LEU A 16 12.21 3.22 -1.51
N ALA A 17 13.39 2.85 -2.01
CA ALA A 17 14.41 3.80 -2.43
C ALA A 17 13.95 4.63 -3.64
N ALA A 18 13.27 4.01 -4.61
CA ALA A 18 12.69 4.70 -5.75
C ALA A 18 11.60 5.70 -5.32
N ALA A 19 10.72 5.30 -4.40
CA ALA A 19 9.71 6.17 -3.82
C ALA A 19 10.34 7.37 -3.09
N TYR A 20 11.35 7.10 -2.25
CA TYR A 20 12.08 8.14 -1.54
C TYR A 20 12.78 9.11 -2.49
N ALA A 21 13.44 8.60 -3.53
CA ALA A 21 14.05 9.43 -4.57
C ALA A 21 13.02 10.32 -5.28
N GLY A 22 11.82 9.79 -5.57
CA GLY A 22 10.72 10.57 -6.13
C GLY A 22 10.31 11.76 -5.26
N ILE A 23 10.27 11.58 -3.93
CA ILE A 23 9.95 12.65 -2.97
C ILE A 23 11.07 13.68 -2.88
N VAL A 24 12.33 13.24 -2.84
CA VAL A 24 13.48 14.16 -2.83
C VAL A 24 13.54 14.99 -4.11
N LEU A 25 13.14 14.39 -5.25
CA LEU A 25 13.10 15.04 -6.55
C LEU A 25 11.77 15.75 -6.85
N GLU A 26 10.84 15.84 -5.89
CA GLU A 26 9.51 16.42 -6.09
C GLU A 26 9.58 17.87 -6.59
N GLU A 27 10.39 18.72 -5.94
CA GLU A 27 10.56 20.12 -6.36
C GLU A 27 11.17 20.29 -7.76
N PRO A 28 12.31 19.67 -8.10
CA PRO A 28 12.88 19.81 -9.44
C PRO A 28 11.98 19.20 -10.52
N LEU A 29 11.32 18.07 -10.26
CA LEU A 29 10.35 17.48 -11.20
C LEU A 29 9.13 18.40 -11.38
N GLY A 30 8.63 19.00 -10.30
CA GLY A 30 7.54 19.97 -10.35
C GLY A 30 7.91 21.26 -11.09
N ALA A 31 9.16 21.71 -11.02
CA ALA A 31 9.65 22.83 -11.82
C ALA A 31 9.66 22.49 -13.31
N VAL A 32 10.14 21.31 -13.69
CA VAL A 32 10.14 20.83 -15.07
C VAL A 32 8.70 20.67 -15.60
N ALA A 33 7.80 20.12 -14.78
CA ALA A 33 6.40 19.95 -15.15
C ALA A 33 5.68 21.29 -15.41
N ARG A 34 5.97 22.32 -14.59
CA ARG A 34 5.43 23.67 -14.79
C ARG A 34 5.96 24.34 -16.06
N GLN A 35 7.23 24.09 -16.40
CA GLN A 35 7.83 24.62 -17.63
C GLN A 35 7.36 23.88 -18.90
N ARG A 36 6.93 22.62 -18.77
CA ARG A 36 6.53 21.76 -19.89
C ARG A 36 5.20 21.06 -19.60
N PRO A 37 4.06 21.68 -19.97
CA PRO A 37 2.73 21.14 -19.64
C PRO A 37 2.47 19.74 -20.22
N GLY A 38 3.19 19.34 -21.28
CA GLY A 38 3.10 17.99 -21.85
C GLY A 38 3.76 16.88 -21.02
N VAL A 39 4.59 17.20 -20.02
CA VAL A 39 5.30 16.19 -19.23
C VAL A 39 4.34 15.38 -18.36
N LEU A 40 3.35 16.04 -17.74
CA LEU A 40 2.38 15.39 -16.87
C LEU A 40 1.53 14.32 -17.61
N PRO A 41 0.86 14.62 -18.74
CA PRO A 41 0.09 13.61 -19.46
C PRO A 41 0.97 12.48 -20.02
N VAL A 42 2.21 12.77 -20.43
CA VAL A 42 3.16 11.72 -20.87
C VAL A 42 3.55 10.82 -19.69
N ALA A 43 3.82 11.39 -18.52
CA ALA A 43 4.13 10.62 -17.32
C ALA A 43 2.94 9.76 -16.87
N MET A 44 1.71 10.31 -16.93
CA MET A 44 0.50 9.55 -16.65
C MET A 44 0.29 8.40 -17.65
N ALA A 45 0.47 8.66 -18.94
CA ALA A 45 0.38 7.62 -19.97
C ALA A 45 1.43 6.52 -19.78
N ALA A 46 2.67 6.89 -19.44
CA ALA A 46 3.73 5.95 -19.12
C ALA A 46 3.42 5.12 -17.86
N LEU A 47 2.85 5.75 -16.83
CA LEU A 47 2.42 5.06 -15.61
C LEU A 47 1.32 4.04 -15.90
N LEU A 48 0.27 4.45 -16.64
CA LEU A 48 -0.83 3.58 -17.04
C LEU A 48 -0.34 2.43 -17.94
N GLY A 49 0.51 2.73 -18.91
CA GLY A 49 1.15 1.72 -19.78
C GLY A 49 2.00 0.73 -18.99
N GLY A 50 2.76 1.21 -18.01
CA GLY A 50 3.54 0.36 -17.10
C GLY A 50 2.67 -0.52 -16.21
N LEU A 51 1.52 -0.01 -15.76
CA LEU A 51 0.55 -0.79 -14.97
C LEU A 51 -0.07 -1.93 -15.77
N LEU A 52 -0.20 -1.79 -17.09
CA LEU A 52 -0.71 -2.83 -17.99
C LEU A 52 0.30 -3.96 -18.21
N LEU A 53 1.60 -3.70 -18.02
CA LEU A 53 2.65 -4.69 -18.17
C LEU A 53 2.80 -5.52 -16.88
N PRO A 54 2.46 -6.83 -16.87
CA PRO A 54 2.44 -7.62 -15.64
C PRO A 54 3.80 -7.70 -14.94
N VAL A 55 4.89 -7.61 -15.70
CA VAL A 55 6.27 -7.63 -15.20
C VAL A 55 6.59 -6.41 -14.34
N VAL A 56 6.10 -5.23 -14.73
CA VAL A 56 6.42 -3.94 -14.09
C VAL A 56 5.33 -3.52 -13.11
N ARG A 57 4.09 -3.97 -13.34
CA ARG A 57 2.90 -3.68 -12.54
C ARG A 57 3.14 -3.86 -11.04
N HIS A 58 3.68 -5.00 -10.63
CA HIS A 58 3.93 -5.28 -9.22
C HIS A 58 4.93 -4.28 -8.61
N PHE A 59 6.03 -4.01 -9.29
CA PHE A 59 7.01 -3.02 -8.84
C PHE A 59 6.40 -1.62 -8.75
N LEU A 60 5.61 -1.20 -9.73
CA LEU A 60 4.95 0.10 -9.73
C LEU A 60 3.96 0.23 -8.58
N ILE A 61 3.10 -0.76 -8.37
CA ILE A 61 2.12 -0.77 -7.28
C ILE A 61 2.84 -0.61 -5.93
N VAL A 62 3.84 -1.45 -5.66
CA VAL A 62 4.61 -1.40 -4.40
C VAL A 62 5.31 -0.04 -4.23
N THR A 63 5.96 0.46 -5.29
CA THR A 63 6.65 1.76 -5.27
C THR A 63 5.69 2.90 -4.99
N LEU A 64 4.52 2.91 -5.65
CA LEU A 64 3.49 3.91 -5.43
C LEU A 64 2.99 3.89 -3.98
N THR A 65 2.74 2.72 -3.40
CA THR A 65 2.33 2.65 -1.98
C THR A 65 3.40 3.16 -1.03
N TYR A 66 4.67 2.82 -1.25
CA TYR A 66 5.74 3.41 -0.44
C TYR A 66 5.80 4.92 -0.61
N GLY A 67 5.58 5.42 -1.83
CA GLY A 67 5.47 6.85 -2.11
C GLY A 67 4.35 7.50 -1.31
N VAL A 68 3.13 6.94 -1.34
CA VAL A 68 1.99 7.41 -0.55
C VAL A 68 2.29 7.35 0.94
N ALA A 69 2.91 6.27 1.43
CA ALA A 69 3.25 6.13 2.83
C ALA A 69 4.23 7.22 3.30
N LEU A 70 5.29 7.46 2.54
CA LEU A 70 6.31 8.45 2.85
C LEU A 70 5.77 9.89 2.72
N LEU A 71 4.95 10.17 1.70
CA LEU A 71 4.27 11.46 1.55
C LEU A 71 3.32 11.72 2.72
N SER A 72 2.50 10.73 3.07
CA SER A 72 1.57 10.84 4.20
C SER A 72 2.33 11.05 5.52
N LEU A 73 3.46 10.36 5.70
CA LEU A 73 4.31 10.56 6.86
C LEU A 73 4.91 11.97 6.88
N LYS A 74 5.39 12.48 5.74
CA LYS A 74 5.87 13.87 5.59
C LYS A 74 4.78 14.86 5.99
N ASP A 75 3.56 14.65 5.52
CA ASP A 75 2.42 15.54 5.75
C ASP A 75 1.88 15.46 7.19
N ALA A 76 2.03 14.32 7.86
CA ALA A 76 1.71 14.17 9.27
C ALA A 76 2.62 15.05 10.17
N PHE A 77 3.90 15.18 9.80
CA PHE A 77 4.88 15.98 10.55
C PHE A 77 4.98 17.44 10.08
N ARG A 78 4.49 17.77 8.89
CA ARG A 78 4.47 19.14 8.34
C ARG A 78 3.07 19.54 7.92
N PRO A 79 2.19 19.85 8.88
CA PRO A 79 0.84 20.24 8.54
C PRO A 79 0.82 21.61 7.81
N VAL A 80 0.55 21.61 6.50
CA VAL A 80 0.10 22.78 5.72
C VAL A 80 -1.04 23.51 6.44
N PRO A 81 -0.96 24.83 6.69
CA PRO A 81 -1.99 25.57 7.41
C PRO A 81 -3.35 25.50 6.71
N LEU A 82 -4.43 25.43 7.51
CA LEU A 82 -5.80 25.56 7.02
C LEU A 82 -6.09 27.03 6.68
N PRO A 83 -6.94 27.31 5.67
CA PRO A 83 -7.34 28.69 5.41
C PRO A 83 -8.17 29.24 6.57
N ALA A 84 -7.96 30.53 6.87
CA ALA A 84 -8.53 31.24 8.03
C ALA A 84 -10.02 31.00 8.35
N PRO A 85 -10.96 30.89 7.38
CA PRO A 85 -12.38 30.67 7.71
C PRO A 85 -12.66 29.28 8.32
N LEU A 86 -11.87 28.26 7.99
CA LEU A 86 -12.05 26.90 8.52
C LEU A 86 -11.36 26.71 9.87
N ASP A 87 -10.27 27.44 10.09
CA ASP A 87 -9.48 27.41 11.32
C ASP A 87 -10.29 27.91 12.53
N TYR A 88 -11.15 28.92 12.32
CA TYR A 88 -11.93 29.55 13.39
C TYR A 88 -13.02 28.66 14.02
N HIS A 89 -13.58 27.71 13.27
CA HIS A 89 -14.65 26.82 13.75
C HIS A 89 -14.20 25.39 14.04
N PHE A 90 -13.15 24.92 13.37
CA PHE A 90 -12.69 23.52 13.49
C PHE A 90 -11.21 23.37 13.84
N GLY A 91 -10.45 24.48 13.99
CA GLY A 91 -8.99 24.48 14.14
C GLY A 91 -8.49 23.51 15.21
N SER A 92 -9.01 23.62 16.44
CA SER A 92 -8.55 22.78 17.56
C SER A 92 -8.80 21.28 17.38
N THR A 93 -9.87 20.90 16.67
CA THR A 93 -10.21 19.48 16.46
C THR A 93 -9.46 18.92 15.24
N MET A 94 -9.32 19.72 14.18
CA MET A 94 -8.61 19.31 12.96
C MET A 94 -7.10 19.24 13.14
N ASP A 95 -6.52 20.08 13.99
CA ASP A 95 -5.09 20.05 14.29
C ASP A 95 -4.65 18.71 14.90
N TRP A 96 -5.50 18.09 15.71
CA TRP A 96 -5.22 16.76 16.26
C TRP A 96 -5.62 15.63 15.31
N PHE A 97 -6.79 15.73 14.66
CA PHE A 97 -7.30 14.65 13.82
C PHE A 97 -6.42 14.39 12.59
N ARG A 98 -5.86 15.45 12.01
CA ARG A 98 -5.13 15.37 10.76
C ARG A 98 -3.83 14.55 10.82
N PRO A 99 -2.90 14.75 11.77
CA PRO A 99 -1.72 13.89 11.87
C PRO A 99 -2.10 12.44 12.16
N VAL A 100 -3.19 12.20 12.89
CA VAL A 100 -3.71 10.84 13.11
C VAL A 100 -4.21 10.22 11.81
N ALA A 101 -4.96 10.96 10.99
CA ALA A 101 -5.46 10.49 9.70
C ALA A 101 -4.31 10.19 8.71
N PHE A 102 -3.31 11.07 8.61
CA PHE A 102 -2.13 10.84 7.79
C PHE A 102 -1.25 9.70 8.33
N GLY A 103 -1.13 9.57 9.66
CA GLY A 103 -0.44 8.44 10.28
C GLY A 103 -1.11 7.11 10.00
N ALA A 104 -2.45 7.06 10.09
CA ALA A 104 -3.23 5.89 9.71
C ALA A 104 -3.08 5.54 8.22
N LEU A 105 -3.10 6.56 7.35
CA LEU A 105 -2.85 6.40 5.91
C LEU A 105 -1.45 5.84 5.65
N ALA A 106 -0.42 6.38 6.31
CA ALA A 106 0.95 5.90 6.20
C ALA A 106 1.10 4.44 6.67
N ALA A 107 0.45 4.08 7.78
CA ALA A 107 0.45 2.71 8.30
C ALA A 107 -0.24 1.74 7.34
N LEU A 108 -1.40 2.11 6.79
CA LEU A 108 -2.13 1.30 5.81
C LEU A 108 -1.35 1.12 4.51
N ALA A 109 -0.78 2.20 3.97
CA ALA A 109 0.02 2.16 2.75
C ALA A 109 1.31 1.34 2.94
N THR A 110 1.98 1.46 4.08
CA THR A 110 3.13 0.63 4.43
C THR A 110 2.73 -0.83 4.58
N GLY A 111 1.63 -1.11 5.27
CA GLY A 111 1.08 -2.45 5.42
C GLY A 111 0.73 -3.09 4.08
N ALA A 112 0.13 -2.31 3.17
CA ALA A 112 -0.16 -2.72 1.81
C ALA A 112 1.12 -3.05 1.02
N ALA A 113 2.14 -2.18 1.06
CA ALA A 113 3.42 -2.41 0.38
C ALA A 113 4.12 -3.68 0.90
N VAL A 114 4.16 -3.88 2.22
CA VAL A 114 4.79 -5.06 2.83
C VAL A 114 4.01 -6.33 2.51
N ALA A 115 2.67 -6.29 2.60
CA ALA A 115 1.83 -7.42 2.27
C ALA A 115 1.95 -7.81 0.80
N GLU A 116 1.95 -6.82 -0.10
CA GLU A 116 2.12 -7.02 -1.54
C GLU A 116 3.51 -7.59 -1.87
N THR A 117 4.57 -7.07 -1.25
CA THR A 117 5.95 -7.58 -1.45
C THR A 117 6.11 -9.03 -1.01
N ARG A 118 5.39 -9.45 0.04
CA ARG A 118 5.43 -10.83 0.56
C ARG A 118 4.55 -11.76 -0.26
N ASN A 119 3.32 -11.34 -0.54
CA ASN A 119 2.30 -12.11 -1.24
C ASN A 119 1.61 -11.21 -2.27
N PRO A 120 2.15 -11.14 -3.50
CA PRO A 120 1.59 -10.32 -4.57
C PRO A 120 0.13 -10.67 -4.81
N GLY A 121 -0.74 -9.67 -4.86
CA GLY A 121 -2.17 -9.85 -5.09
C GLY A 121 -2.98 -10.35 -3.90
N SER A 122 -2.42 -10.42 -2.69
CA SER A 122 -3.16 -10.86 -1.51
C SER A 122 -4.39 -9.97 -1.20
N VAL A 123 -5.47 -10.59 -0.71
CA VAL A 123 -6.71 -9.88 -0.32
C VAL A 123 -6.42 -8.80 0.74
N GLY A 124 -5.55 -9.14 1.70
CA GLY A 124 -5.11 -8.20 2.73
C GLY A 124 -4.41 -6.97 2.16
N ALA A 125 -3.47 -7.17 1.22
CA ALA A 125 -2.80 -6.06 0.56
C ALA A 125 -3.81 -5.16 -0.16
N ARG A 126 -4.71 -5.74 -0.98
CA ARG A 126 -5.73 -4.98 -1.72
C ARG A 126 -6.68 -4.21 -0.82
N ARG A 127 -7.11 -4.79 0.30
CA ARG A 127 -7.92 -4.08 1.31
C ARG A 127 -7.18 -2.87 1.88
N CYS A 128 -5.91 -3.02 2.21
CA CYS A 128 -5.09 -1.91 2.69
C CYS A 128 -4.88 -0.84 1.60
N TYR A 129 -4.69 -1.22 0.32
CA TYR A 129 -4.63 -0.29 -0.81
C TYR A 129 -5.92 0.52 -0.95
N PHE A 130 -7.07 -0.17 -0.98
CA PHE A 130 -8.38 0.46 -1.10
C PHE A 130 -8.71 1.36 0.10
N ALA A 131 -8.33 0.94 1.32
CA ALA A 131 -8.47 1.76 2.51
C ALA A 131 -7.60 3.03 2.44
N ALA A 132 -6.34 2.90 2.04
CA ALA A 132 -5.45 4.03 1.87
C ALA A 132 -5.97 5.00 0.81
N ALA A 133 -6.37 4.49 -0.37
CA ALA A 133 -6.95 5.29 -1.43
C ALA A 133 -8.26 5.97 -0.98
N GLY A 134 -9.12 5.25 -0.27
CA GLY A 134 -10.37 5.79 0.26
C GLY A 134 -10.15 6.95 1.22
N ILE A 135 -9.26 6.78 2.20
CA ILE A 135 -8.90 7.84 3.15
C ILE A 135 -8.28 9.03 2.43
N TYR A 136 -7.32 8.79 1.53
CA TYR A 136 -6.62 9.85 0.81
C TYR A 136 -7.57 10.67 -0.07
N LEU A 137 -8.31 10.01 -0.97
CA LEU A 137 -9.19 10.66 -1.95
C LEU A 137 -10.38 11.34 -1.28
N THR A 138 -11.01 10.69 -0.29
CA THR A 138 -12.14 11.28 0.43
C THR A 138 -11.67 12.45 1.29
N GLY A 139 -10.54 12.30 1.98
CA GLY A 139 -9.95 13.36 2.78
C GLY A 139 -9.59 14.58 1.94
N HIS A 140 -8.73 14.40 0.92
CA HIS A 140 -8.34 15.49 0.03
C HIS A 140 -9.54 16.12 -0.68
N GLY A 141 -10.44 15.30 -1.23
CA GLY A 141 -11.62 15.77 -1.93
C GLY A 141 -12.54 16.59 -1.03
N THR A 142 -12.77 16.15 0.21
CA THR A 142 -13.61 16.90 1.17
C THR A 142 -12.94 18.23 1.54
N PHE A 143 -11.64 18.23 1.85
CA PHE A 143 -10.93 19.47 2.19
C PHE A 143 -10.85 20.44 1.00
N GLY A 144 -10.61 19.95 -0.21
CA GLY A 144 -10.58 20.76 -1.41
C GLY A 144 -11.95 21.34 -1.74
N PHE A 145 -13.01 20.52 -1.67
CA PHE A 145 -14.39 20.96 -1.88
C PHE A 145 -14.81 22.05 -0.87
N LEU A 146 -14.40 21.92 0.40
CA LEU A 146 -14.64 22.94 1.43
C LEU A 146 -13.87 24.25 1.17
N ARG A 147 -12.71 24.19 0.51
CA ARG A 147 -11.94 25.38 0.12
C ARG A 147 -12.49 26.07 -1.12
N GLY A 148 -13.01 25.29 -2.05
CA GLY A 148 -13.61 25.78 -3.28
C GLY A 148 -14.33 24.63 -3.98
N PRO A 149 -15.66 24.69 -4.12
CA PRO A 149 -16.41 23.62 -4.77
C PRO A 149 -16.03 23.58 -6.24
N SER A 150 -15.27 22.56 -6.63
CA SER A 150 -14.93 22.25 -8.00
C SER A 150 -15.39 20.84 -8.34
N TRP A 151 -15.58 20.57 -9.63
CA TRP A 151 -15.92 19.22 -10.10
C TRP A 151 -14.76 18.25 -9.80
N GLU A 152 -13.52 18.69 -9.89
CA GLU A 152 -12.35 17.83 -9.62
C GLU A 152 -12.40 17.24 -8.21
N GLU A 153 -12.73 18.07 -7.21
CA GLU A 153 -12.84 17.64 -5.82
C GLU A 153 -14.03 16.69 -5.59
N LEU A 154 -15.15 16.92 -6.27
CA LEU A 154 -16.30 16.02 -6.21
C LEU A 154 -15.97 14.64 -6.80
N ILE A 155 -15.26 14.58 -7.93
CA ILE A 155 -14.78 13.32 -8.52
C ILE A 155 -13.85 12.60 -7.55
N MET A 156 -12.97 13.32 -6.84
CA MET A 156 -12.11 12.72 -5.83
C MET A 156 -12.91 12.11 -4.68
N ILE A 157 -13.92 12.81 -4.15
CA ILE A 157 -14.79 12.28 -3.09
C ILE A 157 -15.48 11.00 -3.55
N VAL A 158 -16.12 11.02 -4.74
CA VAL A 158 -16.82 9.85 -5.29
C VAL A 158 -15.85 8.69 -5.51
N SER A 159 -14.68 8.95 -6.05
CA SER A 159 -13.63 7.93 -6.26
C SER A 159 -13.15 7.33 -4.93
N GLY A 160 -13.04 8.15 -3.88
CA GLY A 160 -12.73 7.69 -2.53
C GLY A 160 -13.82 6.78 -1.94
N LEU A 161 -15.09 7.12 -2.13
CA LEU A 161 -16.22 6.27 -1.71
C LEU A 161 -16.26 4.93 -2.47
N VAL A 162 -15.99 4.95 -3.77
CA VAL A 162 -15.86 3.73 -4.58
C VAL A 162 -14.68 2.87 -4.10
N ALA A 163 -13.55 3.50 -3.73
CA ALA A 163 -12.43 2.78 -3.14
C ALA A 163 -12.82 2.11 -1.81
N PHE A 164 -13.61 2.77 -0.95
CA PHE A 164 -14.13 2.14 0.27
C PHE A 164 -15.02 0.92 -0.02
N ALA A 165 -15.89 0.99 -1.02
CA ALA A 165 -16.64 -0.19 -1.47
C ALA A 165 -15.71 -1.32 -1.92
N GLY A 166 -14.61 -0.96 -2.60
CA GLY A 166 -13.53 -1.87 -2.98
C GLY A 166 -12.93 -2.68 -1.83
N ILE A 167 -12.92 -2.17 -0.59
CA ILE A 167 -12.45 -2.91 0.59
C ILE A 167 -13.32 -4.16 0.84
N LEU A 168 -14.65 -3.99 0.74
CA LEU A 168 -15.62 -5.06 0.94
C LEU A 168 -15.56 -6.08 -0.20
N PHE A 169 -15.44 -5.59 -1.43
CA PHE A 169 -15.44 -6.41 -2.64
C PHE A 169 -14.05 -6.88 -3.10
N ALA A 170 -12.98 -6.55 -2.38
CA ALA A 170 -11.59 -6.87 -2.76
C ALA A 170 -11.40 -8.35 -3.12
N HIS A 171 -12.07 -9.25 -2.39
CA HIS A 171 -12.04 -10.68 -2.62
C HIS A 171 -12.62 -11.08 -4.00
N ARG A 172 -13.71 -10.43 -4.44
CA ARG A 172 -14.33 -10.69 -5.75
C ARG A 172 -13.48 -10.15 -6.89
N VAL A 173 -12.86 -8.99 -6.72
CA VAL A 173 -11.99 -8.40 -7.74
C VAL A 173 -10.78 -9.30 -8.02
N ILE A 174 -10.21 -9.92 -6.98
CA ILE A 174 -9.11 -10.87 -7.15
C ILE A 174 -9.57 -12.10 -7.92
N ALA A 175 -10.72 -12.68 -7.55
CA ALA A 175 -11.25 -13.88 -8.19
C ALA A 175 -11.43 -13.76 -9.70
N VAL A 176 -11.87 -12.58 -10.16
CA VAL A 176 -12.05 -12.28 -11.58
C VAL A 176 -10.70 -12.15 -12.30
N GLU A 177 -9.68 -11.63 -11.63
CA GLU A 177 -8.38 -11.31 -12.24
C GLU A 177 -7.42 -12.50 -12.29
N SER A 178 -7.51 -13.43 -11.34
CA SER A 178 -6.70 -14.66 -11.31
C SER A 178 -7.33 -15.83 -12.08
N GLY A 179 -8.64 -15.79 -12.37
CA GLY A 179 -9.38 -16.92 -12.95
C GLY A 179 -9.41 -18.16 -12.05
N VAL A 180 -8.93 -18.04 -10.81
CA VAL A 180 -8.83 -19.05 -9.76
C VAL A 180 -9.49 -18.45 -8.53
N ASP A 181 -10.40 -19.21 -7.89
CA ASP A 181 -11.11 -18.75 -6.70
C ASP A 181 -10.10 -18.46 -5.57
N PRO A 182 -9.96 -17.21 -5.11
CA PRO A 182 -8.97 -16.81 -4.11
C PRO A 182 -9.17 -17.55 -2.80
N TYR A 183 -10.40 -18.01 -2.52
CA TYR A 183 -10.71 -18.78 -1.33
C TYR A 183 -10.06 -20.17 -1.37
N GLU A 184 -9.98 -20.81 -2.55
CA GLU A 184 -9.34 -22.11 -2.71
C GLU A 184 -7.81 -22.01 -2.60
N GLU A 185 -7.20 -20.99 -3.18
CA GLU A 185 -5.74 -20.83 -3.15
C GLU A 185 -5.23 -20.44 -1.75
N ASP A 186 -5.94 -19.56 -1.03
CA ASP A 186 -5.58 -19.20 0.36
C ASP A 186 -5.84 -20.38 1.31
N LEU A 187 -6.90 -21.16 1.11
CA LEU A 187 -7.13 -22.42 1.85
C LEU A 187 -6.04 -23.45 1.58
N GLN A 188 -5.60 -23.61 0.32
CA GLN A 188 -4.50 -24.51 -0.01
C GLN A 188 -3.20 -24.07 0.65
N ARG A 189 -2.86 -22.78 0.60
CA ARG A 189 -1.66 -22.25 1.27
C ARG A 189 -1.73 -22.40 2.78
N GLN A 190 -2.88 -22.18 3.41
CA GLN A 190 -3.07 -22.43 4.84
C GLN A 190 -2.92 -23.91 5.20
N ARG A 191 -3.50 -24.81 4.39
CA ARG A 191 -3.34 -26.26 4.55
C ARG A 191 -1.89 -26.69 4.42
N GLU A 192 -1.16 -26.19 3.43
CA GLU A 192 0.27 -26.46 3.27
C GLU A 192 1.11 -25.89 4.41
N HIS A 193 0.75 -24.73 4.96
CA HIS A 193 1.45 -24.14 6.10
C HIS A 193 1.21 -24.96 7.37
N ALA A 194 -0.03 -25.39 7.59
CA ALA A 194 -0.39 -26.29 8.69
C ALA A 194 0.32 -27.64 8.55
N HIS A 195 0.38 -28.20 7.34
CA HIS A 195 1.09 -29.45 7.04
C HIS A 195 2.59 -29.33 7.34
N ARG A 196 3.22 -28.22 6.91
CA ARG A 196 4.64 -27.93 7.19
C ARG A 196 4.91 -27.70 8.67
N CYS A 197 3.98 -27.09 9.41
CA CYS A 197 4.10 -26.97 10.87
C CYS A 197 3.96 -28.35 11.54
N ALA A 198 2.99 -29.16 11.12
CA ALA A 198 2.80 -30.52 11.62
C ALA A 198 4.04 -31.40 11.36
N GLU A 199 4.63 -31.35 10.17
CA GLU A 199 5.87 -32.06 9.85
C GLU A 199 7.05 -31.60 10.72
N ARG A 200 7.19 -30.29 10.97
CA ARG A 200 8.23 -29.78 11.87
C ARG A 200 8.04 -30.26 13.29
N VAL A 201 6.81 -30.25 13.80
CA VAL A 201 6.49 -30.76 15.15
C VAL A 201 6.77 -32.26 15.23
N ALA A 202 6.27 -33.05 14.28
CA ALA A 202 6.52 -34.49 14.22
C ALA A 202 8.02 -34.84 14.14
N SER A 203 8.79 -34.07 13.36
CA SER A 203 10.25 -34.26 13.27
C SER A 203 11.01 -33.95 14.56
N ARG A 204 10.46 -33.08 15.42
CA ARG A 204 11.02 -32.75 16.75
C ARG A 204 10.64 -33.78 17.78
N GLU A 205 9.37 -34.18 17.83
CA GLU A 205 8.90 -35.23 18.75
C GLU A 205 9.63 -36.56 18.52
N TRP A 206 9.96 -36.89 17.27
CA TRP A 206 10.71 -38.11 16.97
C TRP A 206 12.15 -38.05 17.46
N ARG A 207 12.78 -36.87 17.45
CA ARG A 207 14.15 -36.65 17.98
C ARG A 207 14.21 -36.72 19.50
N ASP A 208 13.24 -36.12 20.19
CA ASP A 208 13.20 -36.15 21.65
C ASP A 208 13.00 -37.59 22.16
N ARG A 209 12.18 -38.40 21.47
CA ARG A 209 11.96 -39.81 21.82
C ARG A 209 13.19 -40.70 21.63
N THR A 210 13.99 -40.47 20.58
CA THR A 210 15.25 -41.22 20.38
C THR A 210 16.33 -40.81 21.37
N GLU A 211 16.40 -39.54 21.74
CA GLU A 211 17.33 -39.05 22.77
C GLU A 211 17.00 -39.60 24.16
N GLU A 212 15.73 -39.70 24.53
CA GLU A 212 15.30 -40.35 25.79
C GLU A 212 15.63 -41.85 25.82
N LEU A 213 15.39 -42.58 24.72
CA LEU A 213 15.71 -44.01 24.61
C LEU A 213 17.23 -44.28 24.65
N GLN A 214 18.05 -43.34 24.17
CA GLN A 214 19.51 -43.44 24.26
C GLN A 214 20.04 -43.13 25.66
N LYS A 215 19.42 -42.20 26.40
CA LYS A 215 19.79 -41.91 27.80
C LYS A 215 19.36 -42.99 28.79
N ALA A 216 18.34 -43.78 28.44
CA ALA A 216 17.86 -44.90 29.25
C ALA A 216 18.69 -46.19 29.08
N ARG A 217 19.73 -46.17 28.24
CA ARG A 217 20.65 -47.28 27.97
C ARG A 217 22.02 -47.01 28.56
#